data_AF-A0A423JZT0-F1
#
_entry.id   AF-A0A423JZT0-F1
#
_cell.length_a   1.000
_cell.length_b   1.000
_cell.length_c   1.000
_cell.angle_alpha   90.00
_cell.angle_beta   90.00
_cell.angle_gamma   90.00
#
_symmetry.space_group_name_H-M   'P 1'
#
loop_
_entity.id
_entity.type
_entity.pdbx_description
1 polymer ?
#
loop_
_entity_poly.entity_id
_entity_poly.type
_entity_poly.pdbx_seq_one_letter_code
_entity_poly.pdbx_strand_id
1 'polypeptide(L)'
;MFSIRNATLCLSLVSFGFASSSFAKQPVDTHQVAVTLVAMEQICNKANPALNGSIENAMASDPKMDEATKAEVRKVNSDPAYKGEVGVMVQSLNSSGMAAMAQDMCKSYAAK
;
A
#
# COMPACT_ATOMS: atom_id res chain seq x y z
N MET A 1 26.27 53.93 2.14
CA MET A 1 26.78 53.24 0.93
C MET A 1 27.66 52.08 1.39
N PHE A 2 27.18 50.84 1.30
CA PHE A 2 28.02 49.65 1.40
C PHE A 2 27.70 48.75 0.21
N SER A 3 28.77 48.43 -0.50
CA SER A 3 28.79 47.80 -1.81
C SER A 3 28.69 46.28 -1.71
N ILE A 4 27.77 45.74 -2.50
CA ILE A 4 27.70 44.43 -3.18
C ILE A 4 28.93 43.52 -2.99
N ARG A 5 28.72 42.26 -2.61
CA ARG A 5 29.44 41.10 -3.18
C ARG A 5 28.69 39.79 -2.98
N ASN A 6 28.39 39.18 -4.12
CA ASN A 6 27.93 37.82 -4.37
C ASN A 6 28.33 36.77 -3.31
N ALA A 7 27.33 36.06 -2.81
CA ALA A 7 27.46 34.67 -2.36
C ALA A 7 26.52 33.80 -3.20
N THR A 8 27.04 33.40 -4.35
CA THR A 8 26.56 32.27 -5.14
C THR A 8 26.76 30.97 -4.32
N LEU A 9 25.90 29.98 -4.56
CA LEU A 9 25.99 28.56 -4.12
C LEU A 9 25.39 28.33 -2.70
N CYS A 10 24.41 27.47 -2.47
CA CYS A 10 24.20 26.15 -3.05
C CYS A 10 22.73 25.86 -3.36
N LEU A 11 22.52 25.23 -4.52
CA LEU A 11 21.39 24.35 -4.81
C LEU A 11 21.23 23.33 -3.68
N SER A 12 20.03 23.25 -3.10
CA SER A 12 19.52 21.97 -2.62
C SER A 12 18.11 21.81 -3.16
N LEU A 13 18.01 21.43 -4.44
CA LEU A 13 16.83 20.72 -4.89
C LEU A 13 16.77 19.45 -4.04
N VAL A 14 15.90 19.42 -3.05
CA VAL A 14 15.50 18.17 -2.39
C VAL A 14 14.63 17.44 -3.42
N SER A 15 15.31 16.78 -4.34
CA SER A 15 14.72 15.72 -5.14
C SER A 15 14.37 14.60 -4.17
N PHE A 16 13.12 14.56 -3.71
CA PHE A 16 12.50 13.29 -3.28
C PHE A 16 12.36 12.43 -4.54
N GLY A 17 13.49 11.85 -4.97
CA GLY A 17 13.48 10.72 -5.86
C GLY A 17 12.91 9.57 -5.05
N PHE A 18 11.62 9.28 -5.25
CA PHE A 18 11.15 7.92 -5.00
C PHE A 18 11.89 7.05 -6.00
N ALA A 19 12.99 6.45 -5.53
CA ALA A 19 13.62 5.37 -6.25
C ALA A 19 12.54 4.33 -6.50
N SER A 20 12.17 4.17 -7.78
CA SER A 20 11.34 3.08 -8.24
C SER A 20 12.08 1.79 -7.92
N SER A 21 11.79 1.21 -6.75
CA SER A 21 12.37 -0.05 -6.34
C SER A 21 12.03 -1.08 -7.40
N SER A 22 13.07 -1.54 -8.09
CA SER A 22 13.00 -2.67 -8.99
C SER A 22 12.31 -3.82 -8.26
N PHE A 23 11.33 -4.45 -8.92
CA PHE A 23 10.74 -5.73 -8.52
C PHE A 23 11.83 -6.83 -8.57
N ALA A 24 12.79 -6.77 -7.66
CA ALA A 24 13.86 -7.74 -7.52
C ALA A 24 13.50 -8.66 -6.35
N LYS A 25 12.53 -9.55 -6.59
CA LYS A 25 12.24 -10.80 -5.86
C LYS A 25 12.95 -10.96 -4.50
N GLN A 26 12.62 -10.10 -3.54
CA GLN A 26 13.00 -10.29 -2.14
C GLN A 26 12.06 -11.37 -1.56
N PRO A 27 12.45 -12.09 -0.50
CA PRO A 27 11.47 -12.83 0.30
C PRO A 27 10.34 -11.84 0.60
N VAL A 28 9.14 -12.14 0.11
CA VAL A 28 8.01 -11.24 0.26
C VAL A 28 7.82 -11.10 1.77
N ASP A 29 8.01 -9.89 2.27
CA ASP A 29 7.94 -9.63 3.70
C ASP A 29 6.48 -9.80 4.15
N THR A 30 6.24 -10.61 5.18
CA THR A 30 4.90 -10.91 5.69
C THR A 30 4.13 -9.63 6.05
N HIS A 31 4.83 -8.62 6.59
CA HIS A 31 4.22 -7.33 6.91
C HIS A 31 3.84 -6.57 5.63
N GLN A 32 4.72 -6.54 4.62
CA GLN A 32 4.40 -5.90 3.35
C GLN A 32 3.18 -6.54 2.66
N VAL A 33 3.07 -7.87 2.72
CA VAL A 33 1.87 -8.57 2.24
C VAL A 33 0.64 -8.16 3.03
N ALA A 34 0.73 -8.09 4.36
CA ALA A 34 -0.36 -7.68 5.21
C ALA A 34 -0.86 -6.26 4.88
N VAL A 35 0.05 -5.30 4.78
CA VAL A 35 -0.24 -3.92 4.39
C VAL A 35 -0.87 -3.86 3.00
N THR A 36 -0.38 -4.67 2.05
CA THR A 36 -0.92 -4.74 0.69
C THR A 36 -2.35 -5.28 0.67
N LEU A 37 -2.66 -6.34 1.42
CA LEU A 37 -4.03 -6.89 1.51
C LEU A 37 -5.00 -5.87 2.10
N VAL A 38 -4.63 -5.19 3.19
CA VAL A 38 -5.47 -4.17 3.81
C VAL A 38 -5.65 -2.97 2.89
N ALA A 39 -4.61 -2.55 2.18
CA ALA A 39 -4.69 -1.48 1.18
C ALA A 39 -5.63 -1.85 0.02
N MET A 40 -5.59 -3.10 -0.45
CA MET A 40 -6.47 -3.59 -1.51
C MET A 40 -7.93 -3.59 -1.07
N GLU A 41 -8.26 -3.97 0.16
CA GLU A 41 -9.62 -3.84 0.67
C GLU A 41 -10.13 -2.40 0.55
N GLN A 42 -9.33 -1.41 0.99
CA GLN A 42 -9.73 0.00 0.91
C GLN A 42 -9.94 0.45 -0.54
N ILE A 43 -9.08 0.02 -1.46
CA ILE A 43 -9.24 0.31 -2.89
C ILE A 43 -10.53 -0.32 -3.42
N CYS A 44 -10.78 -1.58 -3.09
CA CYS A 44 -11.95 -2.32 -3.53
C CYS A 44 -13.27 -1.71 -3.02
N ASN A 45 -13.33 -1.40 -1.73
CA ASN A 45 -14.49 -0.76 -1.12
C ASN A 45 -14.72 0.66 -1.62
N LYS A 46 -13.64 1.39 -1.96
CA LYS A 46 -13.76 2.71 -2.58
C LYS A 46 -14.23 2.63 -4.04
N ALA A 47 -13.76 1.64 -4.79
CA ALA A 47 -14.13 1.45 -6.20
C ALA A 47 -15.56 0.88 -6.37
N ASN A 48 -15.99 0.01 -5.45
CA ASN A 48 -17.33 -0.55 -5.42
C ASN A 48 -17.84 -0.62 -3.97
N PRO A 49 -18.51 0.43 -3.46
CA PRO A 49 -19.05 0.44 -2.10
C PRO A 49 -20.08 -0.67 -1.83
N ALA A 50 -20.78 -1.12 -2.88
CA ALA A 50 -21.75 -2.22 -2.77
C ALA A 50 -21.09 -3.59 -2.60
N LEU A 51 -19.77 -3.70 -2.85
CA LEU A 51 -19.00 -4.92 -2.59
C LEU A 51 -19.02 -5.31 -1.11
N ASN A 52 -19.00 -4.31 -0.22
CA ASN A 52 -18.83 -4.48 1.24
C ASN A 52 -17.72 -5.49 1.55
N GLY A 53 -16.57 -5.30 0.90
CA GLY A 53 -15.45 -6.22 0.94
C GLY A 53 -14.78 -6.24 2.30
N SER A 54 -14.26 -7.41 2.68
CA SER A 54 -13.53 -7.63 3.94
C SER A 54 -12.29 -8.47 3.69
N ILE A 55 -11.17 -8.08 4.31
CA ILE A 55 -9.96 -8.90 4.37
C ILE A 55 -10.23 -10.31 4.90
N GLU A 56 -11.21 -10.51 5.78
CA GLU A 56 -11.53 -11.84 6.32
C GLU A 56 -11.99 -12.78 5.21
N ASN A 57 -12.76 -12.26 4.25
CA ASN A 57 -13.21 -13.02 3.08
C ASN A 57 -12.03 -13.32 2.14
N ALA A 58 -11.10 -12.37 1.98
CA ALA A 58 -9.90 -12.56 1.16
C ALA A 58 -9.00 -13.65 1.75
N MET A 59 -8.75 -13.62 3.07
CA MET A 59 -7.99 -14.65 3.77
C MET A 59 -8.68 -16.02 3.72
N ALA A 60 -10.01 -16.06 3.81
CA ALA A 60 -10.79 -17.30 3.65
C ALA A 60 -10.83 -17.82 2.21
N SER A 61 -10.45 -16.98 1.23
CA SER A 61 -10.36 -17.35 -0.18
C SER A 61 -8.99 -17.89 -0.58
N ASP A 62 -7.96 -17.65 0.23
CA ASP A 62 -6.63 -18.24 0.05
C ASP A 62 -6.32 -19.30 1.13
N PRO A 63 -6.54 -20.60 0.85
CA PRO A 63 -6.25 -21.67 1.81
C PRO A 63 -4.74 -21.90 2.01
N LYS A 64 -3.87 -21.30 1.20
CA LYS A 64 -2.41 -21.45 1.31
C LYS A 64 -1.79 -20.39 2.21
N MET A 65 -2.55 -19.36 2.59
CA MET A 65 -2.07 -18.33 3.49
C MET A 65 -1.88 -18.89 4.90
N ASP A 66 -0.66 -18.78 5.40
CA ASP A 66 -0.29 -19.29 6.72
C ASP A 66 -0.89 -18.43 7.85
N GLU A 67 -0.95 -19.01 9.05
CA GLU A 67 -1.56 -18.36 10.21
C GLU A 67 -0.77 -17.14 10.71
N ALA A 68 0.55 -17.09 10.50
CA ALA A 68 1.34 -15.92 10.90
C ALA A 68 1.01 -14.72 10.01
N THR A 69 0.88 -14.94 8.70
CA THR A 69 0.42 -13.90 7.76
C THR A 69 -1.00 -13.44 8.08
N LYS A 70 -1.93 -14.36 8.42
CA LYS A 70 -3.29 -13.99 8.85
C LYS A 70 -3.29 -13.13 10.11
N ALA A 71 -2.46 -13.47 11.08
CA ALA A 71 -2.34 -12.71 12.32
C ALA A 71 -1.80 -11.29 12.05
N GLU A 72 -0.78 -11.17 11.19
CA GLU A 72 -0.22 -9.86 10.82
C GLU A 72 -1.23 -9.01 10.04
N VAL A 73 -2.00 -9.60 9.12
CA VAL A 73 -3.09 -8.90 8.41
C VAL A 73 -4.11 -8.32 9.38
N ARG A 74 -4.58 -9.14 10.35
CA ARG A 74 -5.54 -8.68 11.36
C ARG A 74 -4.97 -7.57 12.24
N LYS A 75 -3.69 -7.67 12.61
CA LYS A 75 -2.99 -6.64 13.37
C LYS A 75 -2.90 -5.33 12.59
N VAL A 76 -2.42 -5.38 11.34
CA VAL A 76 -2.31 -4.20 10.47
C VAL A 76 -3.68 -3.54 10.22
N ASN A 77 -4.75 -4.33 10.09
CA ASN A 77 -6.09 -3.79 9.88
C ASN A 77 -6.70 -3.12 11.13
N SER A 78 -6.46 -3.70 12.30
CA SER A 78 -7.08 -3.24 13.55
C SER A 78 -6.31 -2.14 14.26
N ASP A 79 -4.98 -2.10 14.12
CA ASP A 79 -4.12 -1.14 14.81
C ASP A 79 -4.00 0.17 13.99
N PRO A 80 -4.47 1.32 14.53
CA PRO A 80 -4.42 2.60 13.83
C PRO A 80 -3.00 3.09 13.54
N ALA A 81 -1.96 2.56 14.21
CA ALA A 81 -0.57 2.92 13.95
C ALA A 81 -0.15 2.65 12.48
N TYR A 82 -0.75 1.65 11.83
CA TYR A 82 -0.41 1.26 10.46
C TYR A 82 -1.19 2.02 9.38
N LYS A 83 -2.15 2.89 9.75
CA LYS A 83 -2.96 3.64 8.77
C LYS A 83 -2.13 4.49 7.80
N GLY A 84 -1.02 5.06 8.28
CA GLY A 84 -0.12 5.84 7.43
C GLY A 84 0.52 4.98 6.34
N GLU A 85 1.03 3.82 6.73
CA GLU A 85 1.68 2.87 5.82
C GLU A 85 0.69 2.28 4.82
N VAL A 86 -0.49 1.87 5.28
CA VAL A 86 -1.59 1.42 4.42
C VAL A 86 -2.00 2.52 3.44
N GLY A 87 -2.09 3.78 3.89
CA GLY A 87 -2.41 4.92 3.02
C GLY A 87 -1.36 5.16 1.92
N VAL A 88 -0.07 5.06 2.26
CA VAL A 88 1.03 5.13 1.28
C VAL A 88 0.92 3.98 0.27
N MET A 89 0.62 2.77 0.74
CA MET A 89 0.43 1.61 -0.14
C MET A 89 -0.78 1.79 -1.08
N VAL A 90 -1.91 2.29 -0.57
CA VAL A 90 -3.09 2.63 -1.39
C VAL A 90 -2.71 3.62 -2.49
N GLN A 91 -1.94 4.66 -2.16
CA GLN A 91 -1.49 5.64 -3.15
C GLN A 91 -0.55 5.01 -4.19
N SER A 92 0.39 4.18 -3.74
CA SER A 92 1.31 3.44 -4.59
C SER A 92 0.57 2.55 -5.60
N LEU A 93 -0.39 1.73 -5.13
CA LEU A 93 -1.21 0.85 -5.95
C LEU A 93 -2.10 1.60 -6.96
N ASN A 94 -2.64 2.75 -6.57
CA ASN A 94 -3.39 3.61 -7.49
C ASN A 94 -2.49 4.23 -8.57
N SER A 95 -1.27 4.64 -8.20
CA SER A 95 -0.33 5.28 -9.12
C SER A 95 0.33 4.32 -10.10
N SER A 96 0.43 3.03 -9.75
CA SER A 96 1.14 2.02 -10.55
C SER A 96 0.30 1.40 -11.67
N GLY A 97 -0.94 1.86 -11.87
CA GLY A 97 -1.88 1.25 -12.82
C GLY A 97 -2.43 -0.10 -12.34
N MET A 98 -1.99 -0.60 -11.19
CA MET A 98 -2.50 -1.84 -10.58
C MET A 98 -3.95 -1.71 -10.12
N ALA A 99 -4.49 -0.49 -9.97
CA ALA A 99 -5.90 -0.27 -9.66
C ALA A 99 -6.85 -1.01 -10.63
N ALA A 100 -6.50 -1.11 -11.92
CA ALA A 100 -7.30 -1.87 -12.89
C ALA A 100 -7.22 -3.39 -12.66
N MET A 101 -6.05 -3.90 -12.25
CA MET A 101 -5.86 -5.32 -11.90
C MET A 101 -6.45 -5.67 -10.54
N ALA A 102 -6.51 -4.70 -9.62
CA ALA A 102 -7.11 -4.83 -8.30
C ALA A 102 -8.60 -5.15 -8.40
N GLN A 103 -9.31 -4.67 -9.43
CA GLN A 103 -10.74 -4.94 -9.61
C GLN A 103 -11.07 -6.44 -9.70
N ASP A 104 -10.24 -7.24 -10.37
CA ASP A 104 -10.48 -8.69 -10.40
C ASP A 104 -10.16 -9.34 -9.04
N MET A 105 -9.12 -8.84 -8.36
CA MET A 105 -8.78 -9.27 -7.00
C MET A 105 -9.82 -8.85 -5.96
N CYS A 106 -10.63 -7.82 -6.21
CA CYS A 106 -11.69 -7.38 -5.29
C CYS A 106 -12.77 -8.44 -5.05
N LYS A 107 -12.96 -9.39 -5.98
CA LYS A 107 -13.91 -10.50 -5.80
C LYS A 107 -13.58 -11.36 -4.58
N SER A 108 -12.29 -11.51 -4.26
CA SER A 108 -11.83 -12.25 -3.07
C SER A 108 -12.33 -11.65 -1.76
N TYR A 109 -12.56 -10.33 -1.75
CA TYR A 109 -12.98 -9.58 -0.58
C TYR A 109 -14.51 -9.59 -0.41
N ALA A 110 -15.27 -9.86 -1.48
CA ALA A 110 -16.73 -9.91 -1.44
C ALA A 110 -17.22 -10.96 -0.43
N ALA A 111 -18.41 -10.72 0.14
CA ALA A 111 -19.09 -11.74 0.93
C ALA A 111 -19.35 -12.99 0.09
N LYS A 112 -19.10 -14.17 0.68
CA LYS A 112 -19.42 -15.48 0.09
C LYS A 112 -20.84 -15.91 0.42
#